data_AF-A0A1F6BQU2-F1
#
_entry.id   AF-A0A1F6BQU2-F1
#
_cell.length_a   1.000
_cell.length_b   1.000
_cell.length_c   1.000
_cell.angle_alpha   90.00
_cell.angle_beta   90.00
_cell.angle_gamma   90.00
#
_symmetry.space_group_name_H-M   'P 1'
#
loop_
_entity.id
_entity.type
_entity.pdbx_description
1 polymer ?
#
loop_
_entity_poly.entity_id
_entity_poly.type
_entity_poly.pdbx_seq_one_letter_code
_entity_poly.pdbx_strand_id
1 'polypeptide(L)'
;MIKCTNCIGDRLFNSKNSKYCYDATNLEDCCYITNSDFIKDSYDVNFFIKSERCYEGLSLPNSYNTFFSIVCWDNRDVYYSDHCFDSSNLFGCIGMRKSSYCVLNKQYKPEEYNQLLEKIIGHMKSTGEWGEFFPVKLSPFGYNESTAPDYFPLTKEEAVKGGFRWAGRTSGLFGKETITWDRIPQQIDKVDDSIVKEILICEKCKKNFRILLQELNFYRKIRIPLPRHCPDCRHGERLAKRNPRKLWPRKCQCAGEKSENSVYQNTAKHSHGNNSCTNEFETSYSPDRKEIVYCESCYNSEIV
;
A
#
# COMPACT_ATOMS: atom_id res chain seq x y z
N MET A 1 12.02 10.54 6.46
CA MET A 1 12.77 11.39 5.53
C MET A 1 14.10 11.73 6.15
N ILE A 2 15.21 11.16 5.65
CA ILE A 2 16.60 11.40 6.07
C ILE A 2 17.40 11.00 4.82
N LYS A 3 18.10 11.82 4.03
CA LYS A 3 18.58 13.21 4.21
C LYS A 3 18.11 14.19 3.11
N CYS A 4 16.88 14.02 2.62
CA CYS A 4 16.01 15.04 1.99
C CYS A 4 16.50 15.87 0.79
N THR A 5 15.62 15.97 -0.21
CA THR A 5 15.27 17.24 -0.89
C THR A 5 13.90 17.03 -1.58
N ASN A 6 12.96 17.96 -1.67
CA ASN A 6 12.34 18.71 -0.57
C ASN A 6 10.97 18.08 -0.17
N CYS A 7 10.88 16.74 -0.17
CA CYS A 7 9.65 16.08 -0.60
C CYS A 7 9.15 14.96 0.33
N ILE A 8 7.83 14.94 0.59
CA ILE A 8 7.14 14.33 1.75
C ILE A 8 5.81 13.70 1.26
N GLY A 9 5.22 12.62 1.77
CA GLY A 9 5.58 11.53 2.71
C GLY A 9 4.51 10.43 2.53
N ASP A 10 4.53 9.23 3.14
CA ASP A 10 5.36 8.69 4.23
C ASP A 10 6.39 7.59 3.82
N ARG A 11 6.85 6.74 4.74
CA ARG A 11 8.12 6.93 5.48
C ARG A 11 9.48 6.86 4.72
N LEU A 12 9.56 7.47 3.53
CA LEU A 12 10.76 7.94 2.80
C LEU A 12 12.11 7.97 3.53
N PHE A 13 13.13 7.41 2.89
CA PHE A 13 14.54 7.81 2.89
C PHE A 13 15.11 7.53 1.45
N ASN A 14 16.36 7.74 1.07
CA ASN A 14 17.27 8.82 1.43
C ASN A 14 16.90 10.17 0.77
N SER A 15 16.28 10.12 -0.42
CA SER A 15 15.51 11.16 -1.12
C SER A 15 16.24 12.42 -1.64
N LYS A 16 16.02 12.74 -2.92
CA LYS A 16 15.89 14.13 -3.45
C LYS A 16 14.63 14.27 -4.37
N ASN A 17 14.34 15.49 -4.83
CA ASN A 17 13.04 16.12 -5.19
C ASN A 17 11.79 15.28 -5.63
N SER A 18 11.21 14.51 -4.71
CA SER A 18 9.97 13.67 -4.86
C SER A 18 8.60 14.44 -4.70
N LYS A 19 7.57 13.85 -4.03
CA LYS A 19 6.20 14.33 -3.60
C LYS A 19 5.05 13.81 -4.51
N TYR A 20 4.04 13.07 -4.05
CA TYR A 20 3.64 12.62 -2.69
C TYR A 20 3.63 11.07 -2.61
N CYS A 21 4.38 10.49 -1.66
CA CYS A 21 4.96 9.15 -1.84
C CYS A 21 5.00 8.32 -0.53
N TYR A 22 4.48 7.08 -0.52
CA TYR A 22 4.13 6.29 0.69
C TYR A 22 4.42 4.78 0.50
N ASP A 23 5.64 4.26 0.72
CA ASP A 23 6.18 3.90 2.05
C ASP A 23 7.65 3.48 1.81
N ALA A 24 8.62 4.40 1.86
CA ALA A 24 9.72 4.30 0.89
C ALA A 24 11.18 4.30 1.41
N THR A 25 12.01 3.53 0.69
CA THR A 25 13.46 3.74 0.49
C THR A 25 13.87 3.29 -0.92
N ASN A 26 15.06 3.65 -1.44
CA ASN A 26 15.75 4.95 -1.37
C ASN A 26 15.31 5.77 -2.59
N LEU A 27 15.32 7.11 -2.58
CA LEU A 27 14.86 7.94 -3.72
C LEU A 27 15.88 8.94 -4.29
N GLU A 28 15.72 9.19 -5.60
CA GLU A 28 15.82 10.48 -6.29
C GLU A 28 14.67 10.52 -7.33
N ASP A 29 14.23 11.71 -7.79
CA ASP A 29 13.23 11.98 -8.86
C ASP A 29 12.08 10.95 -9.08
N CYS A 30 11.31 10.66 -8.03
CA CYS A 30 10.22 9.67 -8.04
C CYS A 30 8.88 10.17 -7.45
N CYS A 31 7.75 9.63 -7.94
CA CYS A 31 6.38 9.95 -7.49
C CYS A 31 5.49 8.71 -7.29
N TYR A 32 4.47 8.79 -6.41
CA TYR A 32 3.47 7.72 -6.14
C TYR A 32 4.04 6.31 -5.94
N ILE A 33 5.10 6.24 -5.14
CA ILE A 33 5.80 5.01 -4.79
C ILE A 33 5.12 4.33 -3.60
N THR A 34 4.89 3.02 -3.69
CA THR A 34 4.30 2.22 -2.61
C THR A 34 5.01 0.87 -2.42
N ASN A 35 5.44 0.57 -1.18
CA ASN A 35 6.22 -0.63 -0.80
C ASN A 35 7.55 -0.78 -1.60
N SER A 36 8.66 -0.13 -1.19
CA SER A 36 9.90 -0.06 -2.02
C SER A 36 11.24 -0.30 -1.29
N ASP A 37 12.24 -0.83 -2.03
CA ASP A 37 13.69 -0.81 -1.72
C ASP A 37 14.54 -1.20 -2.97
N PHE A 38 14.98 -0.34 -3.89
CA PHE A 38 15.28 1.09 -3.88
C PHE A 38 15.11 1.67 -5.32
N ILE A 39 15.03 3.01 -5.51
CA ILE A 39 14.55 3.66 -6.76
C ILE A 39 15.21 5.00 -7.10
N LYS A 40 15.10 5.45 -8.37
CA LYS A 40 15.73 6.72 -8.83
C LYS A 40 15.09 7.56 -9.95
N ASP A 41 14.25 7.00 -10.82
CA ASP A 41 13.60 7.73 -11.94
C ASP A 41 12.28 7.02 -12.29
N SER A 42 11.32 6.98 -11.36
CA SER A 42 10.13 6.10 -11.44
C SER A 42 8.84 6.75 -10.92
N TYR A 43 7.70 6.38 -11.48
CA TYR A 43 6.39 7.01 -11.22
C TYR A 43 5.27 5.95 -11.19
N ASP A 44 4.29 6.07 -10.29
CA ASP A 44 3.15 5.12 -10.14
C ASP A 44 3.57 3.64 -10.06
N VAL A 45 4.22 3.27 -8.95
CA VAL A 45 4.80 1.92 -8.78
C VAL A 45 4.50 1.30 -7.41
N ASN A 46 4.08 0.02 -7.43
CA ASN A 46 3.70 -0.76 -6.24
C ASN A 46 4.48 -2.10 -6.10
N PHE A 47 5.13 -2.34 -4.96
CA PHE A 47 6.02 -3.49 -4.67
C PHE A 47 7.28 -3.59 -5.55
N PHE A 48 8.31 -2.81 -5.22
CA PHE A 48 9.53 -2.69 -6.05
C PHE A 48 10.80 -2.95 -5.25
N ILE A 49 11.71 -3.74 -5.82
CA ILE A 49 13.02 -4.04 -5.25
C ILE A 49 14.09 -3.78 -6.32
N LYS A 50 15.11 -2.97 -6.03
CA LYS A 50 16.27 -2.67 -6.91
C LYS A 50 15.90 -2.42 -8.38
N SER A 51 15.06 -1.43 -8.66
CA SER A 51 14.52 -1.20 -10.02
C SER A 51 14.50 0.27 -10.40
N GLU A 52 14.64 0.56 -11.70
CA GLU A 52 14.90 1.90 -12.22
C GLU A 52 14.15 2.12 -13.54
N ARG A 53 13.78 3.38 -13.84
CA ARG A 53 13.05 3.76 -15.06
C ARG A 53 11.77 2.93 -15.23
N CYS A 54 10.93 2.96 -14.21
CA CYS A 54 9.67 2.21 -14.18
C CYS A 54 8.47 3.15 -14.07
N TYR A 55 7.44 2.91 -14.87
CA TYR A 55 6.22 3.72 -14.88
C TYR A 55 4.98 2.83 -14.96
N GLU A 56 3.97 3.13 -14.13
CA GLU A 56 2.71 2.39 -14.04
C GLU A 56 2.95 0.88 -13.95
N GLY A 57 3.51 0.46 -12.82
CA GLY A 57 4.01 -0.89 -12.62
C GLY A 57 3.61 -1.52 -11.30
N LEU A 58 3.33 -2.82 -11.33
CA LEU A 58 2.95 -3.61 -10.17
C LEU A 58 3.86 -4.84 -10.04
N SER A 59 4.56 -4.98 -8.91
CA SER A 59 5.47 -6.09 -8.61
C SER A 59 6.56 -6.26 -9.67
N LEU A 60 7.50 -5.29 -9.76
CA LEU A 60 8.62 -5.33 -10.70
C LEU A 60 10.01 -5.33 -9.99
N PRO A 61 10.39 -6.34 -9.19
CA PRO A 61 11.75 -6.50 -8.68
C PRO A 61 12.82 -6.68 -9.77
N ASN A 62 14.04 -6.21 -9.48
CA ASN A 62 15.26 -6.29 -10.29
C ASN A 62 15.08 -5.89 -11.77
N SER A 63 14.18 -4.95 -12.06
CA SER A 63 13.76 -4.63 -13.43
C SER A 63 14.20 -3.22 -13.85
N TYR A 64 14.52 -3.08 -15.14
CA TYR A 64 15.01 -1.84 -15.73
C TYR A 64 14.21 -1.45 -16.97
N ASN A 65 13.83 -0.18 -17.10
CA ASN A 65 13.14 0.35 -18.28
C ASN A 65 11.86 -0.47 -18.58
N THR A 66 10.99 -0.57 -17.57
CA THR A 66 9.77 -1.42 -17.60
C THR A 66 8.52 -0.60 -17.35
N PHE A 67 7.55 -0.67 -18.26
CA PHE A 67 6.40 0.24 -18.31
C PHE A 67 5.09 -0.54 -18.46
N PHE A 68 4.01 -0.06 -17.83
CA PHE A 68 2.64 -0.57 -18.00
C PHE A 68 2.53 -2.08 -17.74
N SER A 69 3.23 -2.60 -16.73
CA SER A 69 3.50 -4.03 -16.58
C SER A 69 3.23 -4.57 -15.17
N ILE A 70 2.87 -5.85 -15.07
CA ILE A 70 2.42 -6.54 -13.87
C ILE A 70 3.27 -7.79 -13.63
N VAL A 71 3.72 -8.03 -12.39
CA VAL A 71 4.42 -9.25 -11.93
C VAL A 71 5.57 -9.64 -12.88
N CYS A 72 6.33 -8.65 -13.34
CA CYS A 72 7.45 -8.85 -14.26
C CYS A 72 8.78 -8.71 -13.51
N TRP A 73 9.49 -9.81 -13.26
CA TRP A 73 10.68 -9.85 -12.40
C TRP A 73 11.98 -10.13 -13.17
N ASP A 74 13.07 -9.50 -12.75
CA ASP A 74 14.43 -9.71 -13.31
C ASP A 74 14.48 -9.43 -14.84
N ASN A 75 13.80 -8.35 -15.28
CA ASN A 75 13.61 -8.02 -16.69
C ASN A 75 14.30 -6.74 -17.16
N ARG A 76 14.41 -6.58 -18.49
CA ARG A 76 14.87 -5.32 -19.13
C ARG A 76 14.08 -4.99 -20.39
N ASP A 77 13.70 -3.72 -20.58
CA ASP A 77 13.03 -3.25 -21.81
C ASP A 77 11.71 -4.01 -22.06
N VAL A 78 10.77 -3.84 -21.13
CA VAL A 78 9.50 -4.58 -21.09
C VAL A 78 8.31 -3.62 -21.04
N TYR A 79 7.33 -3.84 -21.92
CA TYR A 79 6.17 -2.98 -22.11
C TYR A 79 4.88 -3.81 -22.15
N TYR A 80 3.82 -3.35 -21.51
CA TYR A 80 2.48 -3.97 -21.53
C TYR A 80 2.48 -5.48 -21.24
N SER A 81 3.32 -5.93 -20.32
CA SER A 81 3.54 -7.37 -20.08
C SER A 81 3.14 -7.80 -18.67
N ASP A 82 2.75 -9.07 -18.53
CA ASP A 82 2.22 -9.66 -17.31
C ASP A 82 2.92 -11.00 -16.99
N HIS A 83 3.25 -11.26 -15.72
CA HIS A 83 3.86 -12.51 -15.25
C HIS A 83 5.09 -12.97 -16.10
N CYS A 84 5.97 -12.06 -16.50
CA CYS A 84 7.17 -12.39 -17.29
C CYS A 84 8.44 -12.38 -16.42
N PHE A 85 9.34 -13.34 -16.61
CA PHE A 85 10.48 -13.56 -15.71
C PHE A 85 11.80 -13.76 -16.49
N ASP A 86 12.93 -13.26 -15.95
CA ASP A 86 14.28 -13.44 -16.53
C ASP A 86 14.40 -13.03 -18.02
N SER A 87 13.62 -12.04 -18.49
CA SER A 87 13.41 -11.78 -19.93
C SER A 87 13.77 -10.35 -20.35
N SER A 88 13.92 -10.11 -21.66
CA SER A 88 14.21 -8.77 -22.16
C SER A 88 13.60 -8.47 -23.52
N ASN A 89 13.37 -7.20 -23.86
CA ASN A 89 12.77 -6.82 -25.14
C ASN A 89 11.42 -7.53 -25.34
N LEU A 90 10.47 -7.26 -24.45
CA LEU A 90 9.12 -7.83 -24.48
C LEU A 90 8.07 -6.74 -24.72
N PHE A 91 7.08 -7.08 -25.55
CA PHE A 91 5.90 -6.25 -25.75
C PHE A 91 4.62 -7.10 -25.68
N GLY A 92 3.66 -6.71 -24.83
CA GLY A 92 2.35 -7.38 -24.78
C GLY A 92 2.42 -8.84 -24.34
N CYS A 93 3.46 -9.25 -23.59
CA CYS A 93 3.73 -10.65 -23.31
C CYS A 93 3.15 -11.10 -21.97
N ILE A 94 2.67 -12.35 -21.90
CA ILE A 94 2.06 -12.94 -20.71
C ILE A 94 2.73 -14.28 -20.40
N GLY A 95 3.31 -14.44 -19.20
CA GLY A 95 3.85 -15.73 -18.75
C GLY A 95 5.20 -16.14 -19.35
N MET A 96 5.88 -15.26 -20.09
CA MET A 96 7.15 -15.58 -20.75
C MET A 96 8.29 -15.75 -19.74
N ARG A 97 9.25 -16.65 -20.04
CA ARG A 97 10.41 -16.92 -19.18
C ARG A 97 11.67 -17.05 -20.01
N LYS A 98 12.78 -16.45 -19.56
CA LYS A 98 14.12 -16.55 -20.21
C LYS A 98 14.06 -16.28 -21.71
N SER A 99 13.23 -15.31 -22.10
CA SER A 99 12.84 -15.03 -23.47
C SER A 99 13.32 -13.66 -23.90
N SER A 100 13.54 -13.46 -25.20
CA SER A 100 13.87 -12.14 -25.72
C SER A 100 13.33 -11.87 -27.12
N TYR A 101 13.10 -10.58 -27.40
CA TYR A 101 12.55 -10.09 -28.67
C TYR A 101 11.18 -10.68 -28.99
N CYS A 102 10.27 -10.61 -28.01
CA CYS A 102 8.93 -11.18 -28.12
C CYS A 102 7.85 -10.11 -28.20
N VAL A 103 6.89 -10.30 -29.11
CA VAL A 103 5.68 -9.49 -29.21
C VAL A 103 4.49 -10.46 -29.13
N LEU A 104 3.58 -10.23 -28.18
CA LEU A 104 2.41 -11.10 -27.94
C LEU A 104 2.78 -12.59 -27.83
N ASN A 105 3.76 -12.91 -26.98
CA ASN A 105 4.36 -14.24 -26.76
C ASN A 105 5.07 -14.89 -27.95
N LYS A 106 5.08 -14.27 -29.14
CA LYS A 106 5.85 -14.77 -30.29
C LYS A 106 7.24 -14.16 -30.30
N GLN A 107 8.27 -14.99 -30.40
CA GLN A 107 9.65 -14.55 -30.58
C GLN A 107 9.94 -14.18 -32.04
N TYR A 108 10.75 -13.15 -32.24
CA TYR A 108 11.17 -12.60 -33.53
C TYR A 108 12.70 -12.44 -33.58
N LYS A 109 13.26 -12.20 -34.78
CA LYS A 109 14.64 -11.68 -34.86
C LYS A 109 14.69 -10.23 -34.35
N PRO A 110 15.84 -9.74 -33.86
CA PRO A 110 15.95 -8.36 -33.33
C PRO A 110 15.48 -7.28 -34.31
N GLU A 111 15.76 -7.43 -35.60
CA GLU A 111 15.39 -6.46 -36.64
C GLU A 111 13.88 -6.48 -36.89
N GLU A 112 13.29 -7.67 -36.94
CA GLU A 112 11.85 -7.90 -37.11
C GLU A 112 11.07 -7.37 -35.89
N TYR A 113 11.59 -7.61 -34.68
CA TYR A 113 11.07 -7.09 -33.41
C TYR A 113 11.05 -5.55 -33.42
N ASN A 114 12.17 -4.90 -33.75
CA ASN A 114 12.27 -3.44 -33.75
C ASN A 114 11.29 -2.80 -34.76
N GLN A 115 11.19 -3.36 -35.98
CA GLN A 115 10.23 -2.89 -36.99
C GLN A 115 8.77 -3.09 -36.57
N LEU A 116 8.46 -4.15 -35.82
CA LEU A 116 7.12 -4.41 -35.32
C LEU A 116 6.79 -3.49 -34.13
N LEU A 117 7.75 -3.29 -33.23
CA LEU A 117 7.64 -2.41 -32.07
C LEU A 117 7.36 -0.96 -32.49
N GLU A 118 8.10 -0.43 -33.48
CA GLU A 118 7.88 0.92 -34.01
C GLU A 118 6.44 1.09 -34.53
N LYS A 119 5.92 0.12 -35.29
CA LYS A 119 4.55 0.14 -35.83
C LYS A 119 3.50 0.09 -34.73
N ILE A 120 3.69 -0.76 -33.72
CA ILE A 120 2.73 -0.89 -32.61
C ILE A 120 2.73 0.37 -31.75
N ILE A 121 3.91 0.89 -31.37
CA ILE A 121 4.01 2.15 -30.60
C ILE A 121 3.44 3.32 -31.40
N GLY A 122 3.70 3.39 -32.71
CA GLY A 122 3.10 4.41 -33.60
C GLY A 122 1.57 4.34 -33.61
N HIS A 123 1.00 3.14 -33.72
CA HIS A 123 -0.44 2.95 -33.64
C HIS A 123 -1.00 3.32 -32.27
N MET A 124 -0.42 2.82 -31.18
CA MET A 124 -0.89 3.11 -29.82
C MET A 124 -0.78 4.60 -29.44
N LYS A 125 0.21 5.33 -29.98
CA LYS A 125 0.25 6.80 -29.86
C LYS A 125 -0.89 7.48 -30.63
N SER A 126 -1.29 6.95 -31.79
CA SER A 126 -2.41 7.48 -32.57
C SER A 126 -3.79 7.19 -31.97
N THR A 127 -3.92 6.12 -31.18
CA THR A 127 -5.16 5.74 -30.47
C THR A 127 -5.23 6.28 -29.04
N GLY A 128 -4.15 6.85 -28.51
CA GLY A 128 -4.05 7.32 -27.12
C GLY A 128 -3.83 6.20 -26.09
N GLU A 129 -3.47 4.99 -26.53
CA GLU A 129 -3.21 3.83 -25.67
C GLU A 129 -1.74 3.77 -25.21
N TRP A 130 -0.81 4.41 -25.92
CA TRP A 130 0.60 4.46 -25.50
C TRP A 130 0.78 5.49 -24.37
N GLY A 131 0.94 4.99 -23.15
CA GLY A 131 1.08 5.82 -21.95
C GLY A 131 0.17 5.40 -20.81
N GLU A 132 -0.77 4.48 -21.05
CA GLU A 132 -1.84 4.14 -20.12
C GLU A 132 -1.73 2.70 -19.61
N PHE A 133 -1.96 2.50 -18.31
CA PHE A 133 -2.02 1.17 -17.71
C PHE A 133 -3.16 0.31 -18.29
N PHE A 134 -3.12 -0.99 -17.98
CA PHE A 134 -4.19 -1.91 -18.33
C PHE A 134 -5.57 -1.39 -17.88
N PRO A 135 -6.55 -1.25 -18.79
CA PRO A 135 -7.86 -0.72 -18.46
C PRO A 135 -8.54 -1.47 -17.32
N VAL A 136 -9.15 -0.76 -16.37
CA VAL A 136 -9.82 -1.32 -15.17
C VAL A 136 -10.82 -2.45 -15.47
N LYS A 137 -11.45 -2.44 -16.65
CA LYS A 137 -12.33 -3.51 -17.16
C LYS A 137 -11.64 -4.88 -17.30
N LEU A 138 -10.31 -4.92 -17.37
CA LEU A 138 -9.50 -6.15 -17.42
C LEU A 138 -9.20 -6.72 -16.02
N SER A 139 -9.48 -5.98 -14.94
CA SER A 139 -9.28 -6.48 -13.57
C SER A 139 -10.06 -7.79 -13.37
N PRO A 140 -9.39 -8.89 -12.94
CA PRO A 140 -10.07 -10.14 -12.60
C PRO A 140 -10.88 -10.03 -11.30
N PHE A 141 -10.65 -8.97 -10.51
CA PHE A 141 -11.28 -8.74 -9.21
C PHE A 141 -12.24 -7.54 -9.23
N GLY A 142 -13.31 -7.62 -8.45
CA GLY A 142 -14.10 -6.47 -8.01
C GLY A 142 -13.33 -5.61 -6.99
N TYR A 143 -13.70 -4.32 -6.92
CA TYR A 143 -13.05 -3.35 -6.05
C TYR A 143 -13.01 -3.81 -4.59
N ASN A 144 -14.16 -4.22 -4.07
CA ASN A 144 -14.40 -4.64 -2.69
C ASN A 144 -13.84 -6.03 -2.31
N GLU A 145 -13.24 -6.76 -3.24
CA GLU A 145 -12.50 -8.00 -2.98
C GLU A 145 -11.00 -7.89 -3.29
N SER A 146 -10.57 -6.72 -3.80
CA SER A 146 -9.16 -6.36 -3.97
C SER A 146 -8.57 -5.69 -2.72
N THR A 147 -7.29 -5.34 -2.75
CA THR A 147 -6.63 -4.52 -1.73
C THR A 147 -6.83 -3.00 -1.94
N ALA A 148 -7.53 -2.57 -2.99
CA ALA A 148 -7.75 -1.13 -3.22
C ALA A 148 -8.53 -0.43 -2.08
N PRO A 149 -9.61 -1.00 -1.48
CA PRO A 149 -10.36 -0.36 -0.40
C PRO A 149 -9.56 -0.13 0.88
N ASP A 150 -8.47 -0.88 1.10
CA ASP A 150 -7.59 -0.72 2.25
C ASP A 150 -6.83 0.62 2.25
N TYR A 151 -6.65 1.21 1.05
CA TYR A 151 -5.93 2.47 0.84
C TYR A 151 -6.82 3.58 0.29
N PHE A 152 -7.80 3.21 -0.54
CA PHE A 152 -8.74 4.08 -1.23
C PHE A 152 -10.16 3.57 -0.96
N PRO A 153 -10.71 3.80 0.25
CA PRO A 153 -12.06 3.34 0.57
C PRO A 153 -13.10 4.08 -0.27
N LEU A 154 -13.82 3.35 -1.12
CA LEU A 154 -14.95 3.84 -1.91
C LEU A 154 -16.23 3.09 -1.54
N THR A 155 -17.36 3.78 -1.61
CA THR A 155 -18.68 3.14 -1.67
C THR A 155 -18.86 2.35 -2.97
N LYS A 156 -19.89 1.50 -3.02
CA LYS A 156 -20.24 0.76 -4.23
C LYS A 156 -20.59 1.70 -5.38
N GLU A 157 -21.31 2.76 -5.06
CA GLU A 157 -21.82 3.76 -5.99
C GLU A 157 -20.67 4.55 -6.61
N GLU A 158 -19.68 4.97 -5.80
CA GLU A 158 -18.46 5.63 -6.27
C GLU A 158 -17.59 4.68 -7.14
N ALA A 159 -17.39 3.44 -6.69
CA ALA A 159 -16.60 2.45 -7.43
C ALA A 159 -17.23 2.13 -8.80
N VAL A 160 -18.54 1.87 -8.85
CA VAL A 160 -19.25 1.61 -10.12
C VAL A 160 -19.23 2.84 -11.03
N LYS A 161 -19.40 4.06 -10.48
CA LYS A 161 -19.26 5.31 -11.24
C LYS A 161 -17.85 5.51 -11.82
N GLY A 162 -16.82 5.05 -11.11
CA GLY A 162 -15.43 5.01 -11.58
C GLY A 162 -15.10 3.88 -12.57
N GLY A 163 -16.09 3.08 -12.99
CA GLY A 163 -15.89 1.96 -13.92
C GLY A 163 -15.32 0.68 -13.28
N PHE A 164 -15.17 0.65 -11.95
CA PHE A 164 -14.73 -0.55 -11.24
C PHE A 164 -15.86 -1.58 -11.15
N ARG A 165 -15.49 -2.87 -11.26
CA ARG A 165 -16.40 -3.99 -10.96
C ARG A 165 -16.67 -4.03 -9.44
N TRP A 166 -17.86 -4.48 -9.02
CA TRP A 166 -18.17 -4.71 -7.61
C TRP A 166 -18.64 -6.15 -7.40
N ALA A 167 -17.95 -6.89 -6.54
CA ALA A 167 -18.29 -8.27 -6.21
C ALA A 167 -19.53 -8.31 -5.30
N GLY A 168 -20.62 -8.88 -5.82
CA GLY A 168 -21.92 -8.94 -5.12
C GLY A 168 -22.00 -9.98 -3.99
N ARG A 169 -21.00 -10.83 -3.80
CA ARG A 169 -20.94 -11.84 -2.74
C ARG A 169 -19.79 -11.53 -1.78
N THR A 170 -20.08 -11.40 -0.50
CA THR A 170 -19.06 -11.32 0.56
C THR A 170 -18.31 -12.65 0.65
N SER A 171 -16.99 -12.63 0.55
CA SER A 171 -16.18 -13.84 0.66
C SER A 171 -16.12 -14.35 2.10
N GLY A 172 -16.46 -15.63 2.31
CA GLY A 172 -16.35 -16.28 3.62
C GLY A 172 -17.47 -17.28 3.92
N LEU A 173 -17.36 -17.88 5.10
CA LEU A 173 -18.38 -18.74 5.69
C LEU A 173 -19.10 -17.96 6.80
N PHE A 174 -20.40 -18.17 6.97
CA PHE A 174 -21.24 -17.48 7.95
C PHE A 174 -22.28 -18.44 8.52
N GLY A 175 -22.63 -18.31 9.81
CA GLY A 175 -23.64 -19.15 10.47
C GLY A 175 -23.27 -20.63 10.53
N LYS A 176 -21.97 -20.94 10.64
CA LYS A 176 -21.40 -22.29 10.76
C LYS A 176 -20.50 -22.45 11.98
N GLU A 177 -20.55 -21.50 12.92
CA GLU A 177 -19.90 -21.61 14.22
C GLU A 177 -20.41 -22.83 14.99
N THR A 178 -19.49 -23.53 15.65
CA THR A 178 -19.76 -24.71 16.49
C THR A 178 -19.63 -24.39 17.98
N ILE A 179 -18.99 -23.27 18.31
CA ILE A 179 -18.78 -22.78 19.66
C ILE A 179 -19.00 -21.25 19.74
N THR A 180 -19.47 -20.79 20.88
CA THR A 180 -19.73 -19.38 21.18
C THR A 180 -18.71 -18.82 22.20
N TRP A 181 -18.44 -17.52 22.17
CA TRP A 181 -17.36 -16.89 22.95
C TRP A 181 -17.54 -16.96 24.48
N ASP A 182 -18.75 -17.16 24.97
CA ASP A 182 -19.06 -17.43 26.39
C ASP A 182 -18.50 -18.77 26.88
N ARG A 183 -18.31 -19.73 25.98
CA ARG A 183 -17.79 -21.08 26.29
C ARG A 183 -16.26 -21.17 26.20
N ILE A 184 -15.59 -20.11 25.76
CA ILE A 184 -14.14 -20.08 25.55
C ILE A 184 -13.49 -19.30 26.71
N PRO A 185 -12.64 -19.93 27.55
CA PRO A 185 -11.93 -19.23 28.61
C PRO A 185 -11.08 -18.07 28.09
N GLN A 186 -11.15 -16.92 28.77
CA GLN A 186 -10.35 -15.74 28.41
C GLN A 186 -8.84 -15.96 28.67
N GLN A 187 -8.49 -16.79 29.64
CA GLN A 187 -7.10 -17.15 29.95
C GLN A 187 -6.66 -18.27 29.01
N ILE A 188 -5.64 -18.02 28.19
CA ILE A 188 -5.19 -18.93 27.13
C ILE A 188 -4.69 -20.30 27.66
N ASP A 189 -4.17 -20.33 28.89
CA ASP A 189 -3.74 -21.55 29.58
C ASP A 189 -4.92 -22.46 29.99
N LYS A 190 -6.16 -21.94 29.97
CA LYS A 190 -7.40 -22.69 30.25
C LYS A 190 -8.17 -23.08 28.99
N VAL A 191 -7.73 -22.64 27.81
CA VAL A 191 -8.35 -23.01 26.54
C VAL A 191 -7.89 -24.42 26.18
N ASP A 192 -8.85 -25.33 25.97
CA ASP A 192 -8.59 -26.73 25.61
C ASP A 192 -8.12 -26.88 24.15
N ASP A 193 -7.32 -27.91 23.86
CA ASP A 193 -6.78 -28.19 22.53
C ASP A 193 -7.87 -28.47 21.48
N SER A 194 -9.06 -28.93 21.88
CA SER A 194 -10.21 -29.14 20.99
C SER A 194 -10.62 -27.88 20.23
N ILE A 195 -10.27 -26.67 20.70
CA ILE A 195 -10.58 -25.39 20.04
C ILE A 195 -10.10 -25.33 18.58
N VAL A 196 -9.07 -26.09 18.20
CA VAL A 196 -8.57 -26.15 16.80
C VAL A 196 -9.54 -26.89 15.86
N LYS A 197 -10.45 -27.72 16.42
CA LYS A 197 -11.51 -28.44 15.68
C LYS A 197 -12.74 -27.55 15.47
N GLU A 198 -12.96 -26.61 16.37
CA GLU A 198 -14.11 -25.72 16.37
C GLU A 198 -14.07 -24.66 15.24
N ILE A 199 -15.26 -24.15 14.92
CA ILE A 199 -15.48 -23.02 14.04
C ILE A 199 -15.94 -21.84 14.91
N LEU A 200 -15.16 -20.76 14.89
CA LEU A 200 -15.41 -19.53 15.63
C LEU A 200 -16.21 -18.53 14.77
N ILE A 201 -16.81 -17.54 15.43
CA ILE A 201 -17.49 -16.40 14.79
C ILE A 201 -16.75 -15.10 15.08
N CYS A 202 -16.48 -14.28 14.06
CA CYS A 202 -15.91 -12.94 14.24
C CYS A 202 -16.93 -12.01 14.91
N GLU A 203 -16.58 -11.38 16.04
CA GLU A 203 -17.51 -10.48 16.73
C GLU A 203 -17.92 -9.27 15.87
N LYS A 204 -17.00 -8.76 15.03
CA LYS A 204 -17.18 -7.59 14.16
C LYS A 204 -17.97 -7.89 12.89
N CYS A 205 -17.46 -8.77 12.01
CA CYS A 205 -18.08 -9.01 10.69
C CYS A 205 -18.91 -10.30 10.59
N LYS A 206 -19.05 -11.08 11.68
CA LYS A 206 -19.78 -12.36 11.75
C LYS A 206 -19.28 -13.48 10.82
N LYS A 207 -18.22 -13.24 10.03
CA LYS A 207 -17.51 -14.27 9.25
C LYS A 207 -16.92 -15.32 10.19
N ASN A 208 -17.10 -16.59 9.84
CA ASN A 208 -16.51 -17.70 10.57
C ASN A 208 -15.02 -17.85 10.26
N PHE A 209 -14.26 -18.32 11.24
CA PHE A 209 -12.83 -18.63 11.10
C PHE A 209 -12.43 -19.75 12.08
N ARG A 210 -11.20 -20.25 11.97
CA ARG A 210 -10.65 -21.28 12.84
C ARG A 210 -9.27 -20.84 13.36
N ILE A 211 -8.82 -21.47 14.44
CA ILE A 211 -7.46 -21.31 14.98
C ILE A 211 -6.67 -22.57 14.64
N LEU A 212 -5.51 -22.41 14.03
CA LEU A 212 -4.60 -23.53 13.77
C LEU A 212 -3.84 -23.91 15.06
N LEU A 213 -3.36 -25.15 15.17
CA LEU A 213 -2.57 -25.60 16.32
C LEU A 213 -1.31 -24.74 16.53
N GLN A 214 -0.68 -24.31 15.43
CA GLN A 214 0.46 -23.39 15.43
C GLN A 214 0.10 -22.02 16.02
N GLU A 215 -1.10 -21.51 15.72
CA GLU A 215 -1.60 -20.26 16.29
C GLU A 215 -1.93 -20.42 17.78
N LEU A 216 -2.61 -21.50 18.19
CA LEU A 216 -2.91 -21.80 19.60
C LEU A 216 -1.63 -21.85 20.44
N ASN A 217 -0.62 -22.57 19.94
CA ASN A 217 0.70 -22.67 20.58
C ASN A 217 1.42 -21.31 20.64
N PHE A 218 1.28 -20.48 19.61
CA PHE A 218 1.80 -19.11 19.62
C PHE A 218 1.12 -18.25 20.71
N TYR A 219 -0.22 -18.23 20.78
CA TYR A 219 -0.97 -17.46 21.78
C TYR A 219 -0.63 -17.89 23.22
N ARG A 220 -0.50 -19.20 23.47
CA ARG A 220 -0.02 -19.75 24.76
C ARG A 220 1.39 -19.26 25.08
N LYS A 221 2.34 -19.38 24.13
CA LYS A 221 3.74 -18.99 24.32
C LYS A 221 3.90 -17.52 24.73
N ILE A 222 3.10 -16.62 24.15
CA ILE A 222 3.13 -15.18 24.49
C ILE A 222 2.07 -14.76 25.53
N ARG A 223 1.33 -15.73 26.08
CA ARG A 223 0.31 -15.56 27.13
C ARG A 223 -0.77 -14.51 26.81
N ILE A 224 -1.30 -14.50 25.59
CA ILE A 224 -2.44 -13.64 25.21
C ILE A 224 -3.69 -14.47 24.86
N PRO A 225 -4.91 -13.94 25.05
CA PRO A 225 -6.15 -14.62 24.67
C PRO A 225 -6.25 -14.93 23.18
N LEU A 226 -7.13 -15.87 22.81
CA LEU A 226 -7.51 -16.08 21.42
C LEU A 226 -8.14 -14.83 20.79
N PRO A 227 -7.91 -14.57 19.49
CA PRO A 227 -8.45 -13.40 18.81
C PRO A 227 -9.96 -13.53 18.60
N ARG A 228 -10.74 -12.55 19.09
CA ARG A 228 -12.19 -12.46 18.86
C ARG A 228 -12.59 -12.01 17.44
N HIS A 229 -11.62 -11.49 16.68
CA HIS A 229 -11.78 -11.01 15.31
C HIS A 229 -11.08 -11.94 14.31
N CYS A 230 -11.73 -12.18 13.17
CA CYS A 230 -11.13 -12.95 12.06
C CYS A 230 -9.84 -12.30 11.52
N PRO A 231 -9.01 -13.03 10.74
CA PRO A 231 -7.78 -12.49 10.15
C PRO A 231 -7.98 -11.15 9.42
N ASP A 232 -9.03 -11.03 8.61
CA ASP A 232 -9.36 -9.84 7.81
C ASP A 232 -9.67 -8.62 8.70
N CYS A 233 -10.53 -8.79 9.72
CA CYS A 233 -10.86 -7.71 10.66
C CYS A 233 -9.64 -7.27 11.47
N ARG A 234 -8.83 -8.23 11.93
CA ARG A 234 -7.54 -7.94 12.58
C ARG A 234 -6.57 -7.25 11.63
N HIS A 235 -6.62 -7.52 10.32
CA HIS A 235 -5.78 -6.85 9.34
C HIS A 235 -6.20 -5.39 9.17
N GLY A 236 -7.49 -5.13 8.94
CA GLY A 236 -8.04 -3.77 8.90
C GLY A 236 -7.76 -2.97 10.16
N GLU A 237 -7.80 -3.59 11.34
CA GLU A 237 -7.42 -2.95 12.62
C GLU A 237 -5.92 -2.66 12.76
N ARG A 238 -5.05 -3.40 12.07
CA ARG A 238 -3.62 -3.05 11.96
C ARG A 238 -3.42 -1.92 10.95
N LEU A 239 -4.13 -1.94 9.82
CA LEU A 239 -4.05 -0.91 8.79
C LEU A 239 -4.59 0.44 9.29
N ALA A 240 -5.68 0.46 10.05
CA ALA A 240 -6.24 1.67 10.66
C ALA A 240 -5.32 2.35 11.69
N LYS A 241 -4.23 1.70 12.12
CA LYS A 241 -3.17 2.30 12.95
C LYS A 241 -2.06 2.95 12.13
N ARG A 242 -2.02 2.71 10.82
CA ARG A 242 -1.11 3.41 9.89
C ARG A 242 -1.70 4.77 9.55
N ASN A 243 -0.84 5.71 9.21
CA ASN A 243 -1.33 6.92 8.55
C ASN A 243 -1.78 6.56 7.12
N PRO A 244 -2.87 7.15 6.62
CA PRO A 244 -3.36 6.89 5.27
C PRO A 244 -2.46 7.54 4.22
N ARG A 245 -2.61 7.10 2.96
CA ARG A 245 -1.90 7.64 1.79
C ARG A 245 -2.49 8.96 1.31
N LYS A 246 -2.63 9.91 2.24
CA LYS A 246 -3.20 11.24 2.05
C LYS A 246 -2.49 12.23 2.96
N LEU A 247 -2.20 13.43 2.45
CA LEU A 247 -1.80 14.58 3.26
C LEU A 247 -2.97 15.55 3.42
N TRP A 248 -2.92 16.31 4.50
CA TRP A 248 -3.78 17.45 4.77
C TRP A 248 -2.93 18.68 5.11
N PRO A 249 -3.34 19.89 4.69
CA PRO A 249 -2.79 21.11 5.25
C PRO A 249 -3.18 21.20 6.73
N ARG A 250 -2.21 21.51 7.59
CA ARG A 250 -2.35 21.68 9.04
C ARG A 250 -1.55 22.88 9.51
N LYS A 251 -1.94 23.42 10.66
CA LYS A 251 -1.18 24.43 11.41
C LYS A 251 -0.53 23.78 12.62
N CYS A 252 0.56 24.37 13.10
CA CYS A 252 1.20 23.98 14.35
C CYS A 252 0.24 24.23 15.52
N GLN A 253 -0.11 23.17 16.25
CA GLN A 253 -1.07 23.26 17.34
C GLN A 253 -0.45 23.73 18.67
N CYS A 254 0.71 24.39 18.63
CA CYS A 254 1.31 24.95 19.83
C CYS A 254 0.73 26.35 20.11
N ALA A 255 0.12 26.51 21.28
CA ALA A 255 -0.45 27.75 21.81
C ALA A 255 0.39 28.33 22.97
N GLY A 256 1.72 28.26 22.85
CA GLY A 256 2.66 28.75 23.86
C GLY A 256 2.75 27.81 25.05
N GLU A 257 2.07 28.14 26.16
CA GLU A 257 2.10 27.33 27.40
C GLU A 257 1.34 26.00 27.31
N LYS A 258 0.56 25.79 26.25
CA LYS A 258 -0.24 24.57 26.05
C LYS A 258 -0.46 24.26 24.57
N SER A 259 -1.00 23.09 24.28
CA SER A 259 -1.57 22.80 22.96
C SER A 259 -2.85 23.60 22.72
N GLU A 260 -3.14 23.90 21.45
CA GLU A 260 -4.34 24.61 20.99
C GLU A 260 -5.63 23.93 21.49
N ASN A 261 -5.70 22.59 21.42
CA ASN A 261 -6.80 21.79 21.94
C ASN A 261 -6.81 21.66 23.48
N SER A 262 -5.85 22.27 24.19
CA SER A 262 -5.69 22.24 25.65
C SER A 262 -5.58 20.84 26.28
N VAL A 263 -5.22 19.82 25.49
CA VAL A 263 -5.02 18.43 25.95
C VAL A 263 -3.65 18.24 26.62
N TYR A 264 -2.68 19.10 26.31
CA TYR A 264 -1.32 19.04 26.84
C TYR A 264 -0.85 20.43 27.29
N GLN A 265 -0.19 20.49 28.45
CA GLN A 265 0.50 21.67 28.94
C GLN A 265 1.97 21.57 28.49
N ASN A 266 2.45 22.57 27.76
CA ASN A 266 3.84 22.63 27.33
C ASN A 266 4.72 22.95 28.53
N THR A 267 5.88 22.31 28.56
CA THR A 267 6.87 22.38 29.64
C THR A 267 8.06 23.24 29.26
N ALA A 268 8.34 23.38 27.95
CA ALA A 268 9.44 24.19 27.44
C ALA A 268 8.98 25.59 26.98
N LYS A 269 9.94 26.53 26.92
CA LYS A 269 9.74 27.83 26.27
C LYS A 269 10.02 27.70 24.79
N HIS A 270 9.06 28.04 23.94
CA HIS A 270 9.20 28.00 22.49
C HIS A 270 9.49 29.40 21.92
N SER A 271 9.96 29.46 20.67
CA SER A 271 10.42 30.70 20.01
C SER A 271 9.36 31.80 19.86
N HIS A 272 8.07 31.43 19.87
CA HIS A 272 6.92 32.36 19.82
C HIS A 272 6.42 32.80 21.22
N GLY A 273 7.08 32.36 22.30
CA GLY A 273 6.65 32.61 23.67
C GLY A 273 5.23 32.08 23.92
N ASN A 274 4.42 32.88 24.60
CA ASN A 274 3.04 32.51 24.97
C ASN A 274 2.01 32.69 23.82
N ASN A 275 2.44 33.14 22.64
CA ASN A 275 1.56 33.24 21.47
C ASN A 275 1.41 31.88 20.78
N SER A 276 0.37 31.73 19.96
CA SER A 276 0.25 30.56 19.07
C SER A 276 1.28 30.57 17.95
N CYS A 277 1.81 29.40 17.64
CA CYS A 277 2.72 29.19 16.51
C CYS A 277 1.97 29.37 15.18
N THR A 278 2.50 30.21 14.29
CA THR A 278 1.89 30.52 12.98
C THR A 278 2.32 29.56 11.86
N ASN A 279 3.12 28.54 12.17
CA ASN A 279 3.69 27.66 11.14
C ASN A 279 2.65 26.71 10.54
N GLU A 280 2.68 26.51 9.22
CA GLU A 280 1.76 25.68 8.45
C GLU A 280 2.54 24.64 7.64
N PHE A 281 1.99 23.43 7.50
CA PHE A 281 2.65 22.30 6.87
C PHE A 281 1.64 21.25 6.40
N GLU A 282 2.07 20.36 5.52
CA GLU A 282 1.29 19.18 5.12
C GLU A 282 1.68 17.95 5.94
N THR A 283 0.71 17.12 6.30
CA THR A 283 0.93 15.93 7.12
C THR A 283 -0.15 14.88 6.91
N SER A 284 0.17 13.60 7.18
CA SER A 284 -0.78 12.48 7.07
C SER A 284 -1.65 12.27 8.34
N TYR A 285 -1.76 13.30 9.18
CA TYR A 285 -2.68 13.37 10.31
C TYR A 285 -3.91 14.22 9.92
N SER A 286 -5.08 13.58 9.74
CA SER A 286 -6.35 14.27 9.48
C SER A 286 -6.69 15.30 10.57
N PRO A 287 -7.35 16.43 10.24
CA PRO A 287 -7.90 17.35 11.24
C PRO A 287 -8.82 16.68 12.27
N ASP A 288 -9.49 15.58 11.92
CA ASP A 288 -10.41 14.85 12.81
C ASP A 288 -9.71 14.02 13.90
N ARG A 289 -8.37 13.94 13.85
CA ARG A 289 -7.55 13.21 14.84
C ARG A 289 -7.35 14.04 16.11
N LYS A 290 -7.35 13.36 17.25
CA LYS A 290 -7.20 13.99 18.58
C LYS A 290 -5.74 14.27 18.94
N GLU A 291 -4.81 13.62 18.25
CA GLU A 291 -3.38 13.79 18.41
C GLU A 291 -2.94 15.23 18.08
N ILE A 292 -2.11 15.78 18.93
CA ILE A 292 -1.54 17.12 18.79
C ILE A 292 -0.43 17.07 17.72
N VAL A 293 -0.49 17.99 16.75
CA VAL A 293 0.53 18.08 15.69
C VAL A 293 1.32 19.39 15.81
N TYR A 294 2.57 19.28 16.24
CA TYR A 294 3.52 20.40 16.27
C TYR A 294 4.37 20.42 15.00
N CYS A 295 4.78 21.62 14.58
CA CYS A 295 5.84 21.74 13.59
C CYS A 295 7.19 21.29 14.19
N GLU A 296 8.16 21.00 13.34
CA GLU A 296 9.49 20.52 13.72
C GLU A 296 10.14 21.37 14.82
N SER A 297 10.12 22.71 14.70
CA SER A 297 10.70 23.59 15.72
C SER A 297 10.02 23.47 17.08
N CYS A 298 8.68 23.46 17.14
CA CYS A 298 7.95 23.36 18.41
C CYS A 298 8.05 21.95 19.01
N TYR A 299 8.06 20.90 18.17
CA TYR A 299 8.26 19.53 18.63
C TYR A 299 9.67 19.35 19.24
N ASN A 300 10.70 19.83 18.54
CA ASN A 300 12.08 19.74 19.02
C ASN A 300 12.28 20.56 20.30
N SER A 301 11.67 21.74 20.43
CA SER A 301 11.76 22.50 21.68
C SER A 301 11.04 21.86 22.87
N GLU A 302 10.02 21.02 22.64
CA GLU A 302 9.20 20.43 23.71
C GLU A 302 9.63 19.01 24.13
N ILE A 303 10.18 18.23 23.20
CA ILE A 303 10.40 16.77 23.38
C ILE A 303 11.88 16.37 23.36
N VAL A 304 12.79 17.23 22.89
CA VAL A 304 14.21 16.92 22.62
C VAL A 304 15.14 17.75 23.50
#